data_AF-A0A2E8BAD0-F1
#
_entry.id   AF-A0A2E8BAD0-F1
#
_cell.length_a   1.000
_cell.length_b   1.000
_cell.length_c   1.000
_cell.angle_alpha   90.00
_cell.angle_beta   90.00
_cell.angle_gamma   90.00
#
_symmetry.space_group_name_H-M   'P 1'
#
loop_
_entity.id
_entity.type
_entity.pdbx_description
1 polymer ?
#
loop_
_entity_poly.entity_id
_entity_poly.type
_entity_poly.pdbx_seq_one_letter_code
_entity_poly.pdbx_strand_id
1 'polypeptide(L)'
;MEEKMTLMEQLENLETMMVKGRVPGTARTLVNQQKISALINEMKKNLPDEITEAESIVRQKDAIIKQAEIEARRIRAYADEEATTIRQLAEEQSNTLLTTSQEEAKKMIQDTEISRKANENAIEIESVANSRAGKVVDDAESRVNTILHDAGISAEERRNGADNYAREVLFTLEERIADTLGQVRGGIDLLDARPTADVAD
;
A
#
# COMPACT_ATOMS: atom_id res chain seq x y z
N MET A 1 44.11 -29.51 65.32
CA MET A 1 45.36 -29.38 64.55
C MET A 1 46.08 -28.18 65.14
N GLU A 2 47.29 -28.36 65.67
CA GLU A 2 48.12 -27.20 66.04
C GLU A 2 48.36 -26.38 64.78
N GLU A 3 48.01 -25.10 64.83
CA GLU A 3 48.31 -24.14 63.77
C GLU A 3 49.84 -24.01 63.68
N LYS A 4 50.38 -24.44 62.55
CA LYS A 4 51.82 -24.42 62.30
C LYS A 4 52.22 -22.95 62.11
N MET A 5 53.08 -22.41 62.99
CA MET A 5 53.55 -21.03 62.86
C MET A 5 54.13 -20.79 61.46
N THR A 6 53.76 -19.67 60.85
CA THR A 6 54.32 -19.23 59.57
C THR A 6 55.79 -18.86 59.74
N LEU A 7 56.58 -18.93 58.66
CA LEU A 7 57.98 -18.49 58.70
C LEU A 7 58.13 -17.03 59.16
N MET A 8 57.13 -16.18 58.87
CA MET A 8 57.07 -14.79 59.34
C MET A 8 56.91 -14.73 60.87
N GLU A 9 56.01 -15.53 61.44
CA GLU A 9 55.83 -15.63 62.90
C GLU A 9 57.07 -16.21 63.59
N GLN A 10 57.77 -17.16 62.96
CA GLN A 10 59.04 -17.69 63.45
C GLN A 10 60.14 -16.63 63.46
N LEU A 11 60.21 -15.78 62.43
CA LEU A 11 61.13 -14.64 62.35
C LEU A 11 60.84 -13.58 63.42
N GLU A 12 59.57 -13.19 63.58
CA GLU A 12 59.15 -12.23 64.61
C GLU A 12 59.45 -12.73 66.03
N ASN A 13 59.28 -14.04 66.26
CA ASN A 13 59.64 -14.66 67.53
C ASN A 13 61.16 -14.63 67.77
N LEU A 14 61.97 -14.89 66.73
CA LEU A 14 63.43 -14.76 66.80
C LEU A 14 63.85 -13.31 67.12
N GLU A 15 63.27 -12.33 66.44
CA GLU A 15 63.51 -10.90 66.70
C GLU A 15 63.13 -10.53 68.14
N THR A 16 61.97 -10.99 68.61
CA THR A 16 61.50 -10.74 69.98
C THR A 16 62.47 -11.33 71.03
N MET A 17 62.99 -12.53 70.79
CA MET A 17 64.02 -13.15 71.64
C MET A 17 65.31 -12.33 71.64
N MET A 18 65.68 -11.74 70.50
CA MET A 18 66.88 -10.90 70.38
C MET A 18 66.73 -9.54 71.09
N VAL A 19 65.52 -8.97 71.12
CA VAL A 19 65.25 -7.71 71.83
C VAL A 19 65.21 -7.93 73.34
N LYS A 20 64.56 -8.99 73.83
CA LYS A 20 64.42 -9.29 75.27
C LYS A 20 65.74 -9.67 75.95
N GLY A 21 66.69 -10.24 75.21
CA GLY A 21 67.99 -10.66 75.74
C GLY A 21 69.06 -9.56 75.78
N ARG A 22 68.73 -8.31 75.42
CA ARG A 22 69.72 -7.23 75.28
C ARG A 22 70.39 -6.90 76.62
N VAL A 23 71.73 -6.84 76.63
CA VAL A 23 72.51 -6.55 77.85
C VAL A 23 72.76 -5.04 77.98
N PRO A 24 72.28 -4.39 79.06
CA PRO A 24 72.44 -2.94 79.26
C PRO A 24 73.91 -2.49 79.20
N GLY A 25 74.17 -1.37 78.53
CA GLY A 25 75.52 -0.81 78.38
C GLY A 25 76.42 -1.52 77.37
N THR A 26 75.91 -2.54 76.63
CA THR A 26 76.66 -3.22 75.57
C THR A 26 75.81 -3.36 74.30
N ALA A 27 76.47 -3.56 73.15
CA ALA A 27 75.80 -3.92 71.91
C ALA A 27 75.52 -5.45 71.78
N ARG A 28 75.51 -6.18 72.91
CA ARG A 28 75.38 -7.64 72.93
C ARG A 28 73.98 -8.07 73.42
N THR A 29 73.52 -9.19 72.89
CA THR A 29 72.30 -9.86 73.32
C THR A 29 72.65 -11.25 73.86
N LEU A 30 72.16 -11.57 75.07
CA LEU A 30 72.25 -12.89 75.66
C LEU A 30 71.12 -13.77 75.13
N VAL A 31 71.47 -14.88 74.49
CA VAL A 31 70.48 -15.79 73.89
C VAL A 31 70.69 -17.22 74.34
N ASN A 32 69.60 -17.98 74.45
CA ASN A 32 69.68 -19.41 74.65
C ASN A 32 69.99 -20.09 73.31
N GLN A 33 71.23 -20.58 73.17
CA GLN A 33 71.73 -21.19 71.95
C GLN A 33 70.89 -22.41 71.51
N GLN A 34 70.39 -23.22 72.44
CA GLN A 34 69.57 -24.39 72.12
C GLN A 34 68.21 -23.98 71.55
N LYS A 35 67.55 -22.99 72.15
CA LYS A 35 66.24 -22.49 71.66
C LYS A 35 66.36 -21.82 70.30
N ILE A 36 67.39 -20.99 70.08
CA ILE A 36 67.61 -20.35 68.77
C ILE A 36 67.98 -21.38 67.69
N SER A 37 68.86 -22.34 68.02
CA SER A 37 69.21 -23.43 67.12
C SER A 37 67.98 -24.24 66.68
N ALA A 38 67.09 -24.56 67.62
CA ALA A 38 65.85 -25.26 67.32
C ALA A 38 64.95 -24.45 66.35
N LEU A 39 64.75 -23.16 66.63
CA LEU A 39 63.93 -22.27 65.79
C LEU A 39 64.52 -22.12 64.37
N ILE A 40 65.84 -21.95 64.25
CA ILE A 40 66.51 -21.85 62.94
C ILE A 40 66.41 -23.16 62.16
N ASN A 41 66.55 -24.31 62.82
CA ASN A 41 66.41 -25.61 62.15
C ASN A 41 64.98 -25.87 61.70
N GLU A 42 63.99 -25.41 62.47
CA GLU A 42 62.59 -25.48 62.09
C GLU A 42 62.27 -24.58 60.89
N MET A 43 62.76 -23.34 60.89
CA MET A 43 62.70 -22.45 59.72
C MET A 43 63.36 -23.07 58.49
N LYS A 44 64.58 -23.61 58.63
CA LYS A 44 65.30 -24.28 57.53
C LYS A 44 64.56 -25.51 56.99
N LYS A 45 63.78 -26.18 57.83
CA LYS A 45 62.97 -27.34 57.45
C LYS A 45 61.71 -26.92 56.66
N ASN A 46 61.08 -25.79 57.02
CA ASN A 46 59.84 -25.33 56.39
C ASN A 46 60.06 -24.42 55.16
N LEU A 47 61.19 -23.69 55.11
CA LEU A 47 61.50 -22.74 54.04
C LEU A 47 61.47 -23.35 52.61
N PRO A 48 62.00 -24.56 52.35
CA PRO A 48 61.93 -25.15 51.01
C PRO A 48 60.50 -25.42 50.55
N ASP A 49 59.63 -25.85 51.47
CA ASP A 49 58.23 -26.15 51.16
C ASP A 49 57.48 -24.86 50.79
N GLU A 50 57.70 -23.77 51.55
CA GLU A 50 57.08 -22.46 51.30
C GLU A 50 57.56 -21.82 50.00
N ILE A 51 58.86 -21.94 49.66
CA ILE A 51 59.39 -21.48 48.37
C ILE A 51 58.76 -22.29 47.23
N THR A 52 58.67 -23.61 47.37
CA THR A 52 58.07 -24.48 46.36
C THR A 52 56.59 -24.18 46.15
N GLU A 53 55.86 -23.90 47.24
CA GLU A 53 54.47 -23.47 47.20
C GLU A 53 54.31 -22.11 46.50
N ALA A 54 55.13 -21.13 46.85
CA ALA A 54 55.13 -19.81 46.18
C ALA A 54 55.43 -19.92 44.68
N GLU A 55 56.43 -20.71 44.29
CA GLU A 55 56.72 -20.98 42.87
C GLU A 55 55.55 -21.67 42.16
N SER A 56 54.87 -22.60 42.83
CA SER A 56 53.68 -23.27 42.30
C SER A 56 52.54 -22.29 42.05
N ILE A 57 52.28 -21.38 43.00
CA ILE A 57 51.26 -20.33 42.88
C ILE A 57 51.60 -19.40 41.71
N VAL A 58 52.85 -18.99 41.55
CA VAL A 58 53.28 -18.15 40.42
C VAL A 58 53.06 -18.88 39.09
N ARG A 59 53.49 -20.14 38.97
CA ARG A 59 53.26 -20.96 37.77
C ARG A 59 51.77 -21.12 37.46
N GLN A 60 50.95 -21.36 38.48
CA GLN A 60 49.50 -21.49 38.33
C GLN A 60 48.86 -20.17 37.88
N LYS A 61 49.28 -19.03 38.44
CA LYS A 61 48.82 -17.71 38.04
C LYS A 61 49.15 -17.43 36.57
N ASP A 62 50.38 -17.73 36.14
CA ASP A 62 50.80 -17.52 34.75
C ASP A 62 50.00 -18.42 33.79
N ALA A 63 49.71 -19.66 34.19
CA ALA A 63 48.83 -20.55 33.43
C ALA A 63 47.40 -20.02 33.32
N ILE A 64 46.84 -19.48 34.41
CA ILE A 64 45.50 -18.87 34.42
C ILE A 64 45.45 -17.65 33.50
N ILE A 65 46.44 -16.75 33.57
CA ILE A 65 46.50 -15.56 32.71
C ILE A 65 46.56 -15.97 31.24
N LYS A 66 47.45 -16.91 30.90
CA LYS A 66 47.58 -17.39 29.52
C LYS A 66 46.28 -18.02 29.01
N GLN A 67 45.60 -18.80 29.85
CA GLN A 67 44.31 -19.38 29.49
C GLN A 67 43.24 -18.30 29.30
N ALA A 68 43.18 -17.31 30.19
CA ALA A 68 42.25 -16.19 30.09
C ALA A 68 42.48 -15.37 28.81
N GLU A 69 43.74 -15.13 28.43
CA GLU A 69 44.09 -14.44 27.18
C GLU A 69 43.70 -15.23 25.92
N ILE A 70 43.82 -16.56 25.95
CA ILE A 70 43.36 -17.42 24.86
C ILE A 70 41.84 -17.36 24.74
N GLU A 71 41.13 -17.50 25.87
CA GLU A 71 39.67 -17.48 25.87
C GLU A 71 39.12 -16.10 25.47
N ALA A 72 39.71 -15.01 25.96
CA ALA A 72 39.34 -13.65 25.57
C ALA A 72 39.56 -13.39 24.07
N ARG A 73 40.64 -13.93 23.49
CA ARG A 73 40.85 -13.87 22.03
C ARG A 73 39.80 -14.67 21.28
N ARG A 74 39.43 -15.86 21.76
CA ARG A 74 38.40 -16.71 21.16
C ARG A 74 37.04 -16.03 21.16
N ILE A 75 36.63 -15.45 22.30
CA ILE A 75 35.36 -14.73 22.44
C ILE A 75 35.30 -13.55 21.46
N ARG A 76 36.38 -12.76 21.35
CA ARG A 76 36.43 -11.64 20.40
C ARG A 76 36.33 -12.10 18.95
N ALA A 77 37.08 -13.14 18.57
CA ALA A 77 37.02 -13.68 17.21
C ALA A 77 35.61 -14.18 16.85
N TYR A 78 34.96 -14.89 17.78
CA TYR A 78 33.58 -15.36 17.60
C TYR A 78 32.61 -14.18 17.47
N ALA A 79 32.74 -13.15 18.32
CA ALA A 79 31.89 -11.96 18.25
C ALA A 79 32.08 -11.19 16.94
N ASP A 80 33.32 -11.07 16.45
CA ASP A 80 33.61 -10.41 15.17
C ASP A 80 33.03 -11.17 13.97
N GLU A 81 33.11 -12.52 13.99
CA GLU A 81 32.50 -13.38 12.98
C GLU A 81 30.97 -13.23 12.98
N GLU A 82 30.32 -13.40 14.13
CA GLU A 82 28.87 -13.21 14.28
C GLU A 82 28.42 -11.81 13.83
N ALA A 83 29.13 -10.76 14.24
CA ALA A 83 28.81 -9.40 13.85
C ALA A 83 28.92 -9.21 12.33
N THR A 84 29.86 -9.90 11.68
CA THR A 84 29.99 -9.89 10.22
C THR A 84 28.81 -10.59 9.56
N THR A 85 28.42 -11.76 10.06
CA THR A 85 27.26 -12.51 9.55
C THR A 85 25.97 -11.72 9.72
N ILE A 86 25.77 -11.08 10.87
CA ILE A 86 24.60 -10.22 11.14
C ILE A 86 24.57 -9.04 10.18
N ARG A 87 25.71 -8.37 9.94
CA ARG A 87 25.78 -7.25 8.99
C ARG A 87 25.46 -7.68 7.57
N GLN A 88 26.00 -8.81 7.12
CA GLN A 88 25.73 -9.35 5.78
C GLN A 88 24.26 -9.70 5.61
N LEU A 89 23.67 -10.39 6.59
CA LEU A 89 22.25 -10.74 6.57
C LEU A 89 21.37 -9.49 6.55
N ALA A 90 21.68 -8.49 7.38
CA ALA A 90 20.95 -7.24 7.42
C ALA A 90 21.04 -6.47 6.09
N GLU A 91 22.22 -6.47 5.44
CA GLU A 91 22.41 -5.83 4.15
C GLU A 91 21.64 -6.54 3.03
N GLU A 92 21.66 -7.88 2.99
CA GLU A 92 20.85 -8.67 2.06
C GLU A 92 19.34 -8.44 2.26
N GLN A 93 18.88 -8.49 3.51
CA GLN A 93 17.48 -8.22 3.86
C GLN A 93 17.06 -6.78 3.50
N SER A 94 17.93 -5.81 3.74
CA SER A 94 17.67 -4.42 3.36
C SER A 94 17.56 -4.26 1.85
N ASN A 95 18.46 -4.88 1.08
CA ASN A 95 18.46 -4.79 -0.38
C ASN A 95 17.22 -5.46 -0.99
N THR A 96 16.84 -6.62 -0.46
CA THR A 96 15.61 -7.32 -0.90
C THR A 96 14.37 -6.50 -0.58
N LEU A 97 14.26 -5.96 0.64
CA LEU A 97 13.15 -5.11 1.06
C LEU A 97 13.04 -3.83 0.20
N LEU A 98 14.16 -3.18 -0.10
CA LEU A 98 14.17 -2.00 -0.97
C LEU A 98 13.68 -2.35 -2.37
N THR A 99 14.16 -3.46 -2.93
CA THR A 99 13.77 -3.91 -4.27
C THR A 99 12.28 -4.24 -4.33
N THR A 100 11.75 -5.00 -3.35
CA THR A 100 10.32 -5.36 -3.30
C THR A 100 9.45 -4.11 -3.12
N SER A 101 9.85 -3.20 -2.22
CA SER A 101 9.11 -1.96 -1.96
C SER A 101 9.07 -1.06 -3.20
N GLN A 102 10.17 -0.97 -3.96
CA GLN A 102 10.23 -0.20 -5.20
C GLN A 102 9.30 -0.79 -6.28
N GLU A 103 9.29 -2.12 -6.42
CA GLU A 103 8.41 -2.80 -7.39
C GLU A 103 6.93 -2.61 -7.03
N GLU A 104 6.58 -2.73 -5.75
CA GLU A 104 5.22 -2.48 -5.25
C GLU A 104 4.79 -1.02 -5.47
N ALA A 105 5.67 -0.05 -5.16
CA ALA A 105 5.40 1.36 -5.39
C ALA A 105 5.20 1.67 -6.87
N LYS A 106 6.02 1.09 -7.75
CA LYS A 106 5.87 1.23 -9.20
C LYS A 106 4.54 0.69 -9.70
N LYS A 107 4.13 -0.48 -9.20
CA LYS A 107 2.83 -1.08 -9.53
C LYS A 107 1.68 -0.19 -9.06
N MET A 108 1.74 0.34 -7.84
CA MET A 108 0.71 1.24 -7.30
C MET A 108 0.57 2.52 -8.11
N ILE A 109 1.69 3.13 -8.51
CA ILE A 109 1.68 4.31 -9.39
C ILE A 109 1.06 3.95 -10.74
N GLN A 110 1.46 2.84 -11.34
CA GLN A 110 0.93 2.38 -12.62
C GLN A 110 -0.59 2.12 -12.56
N ASP A 111 -1.07 1.43 -11.53
CA ASP A 111 -2.50 1.17 -11.33
C ASP A 111 -3.30 2.48 -11.16
N THR A 112 -2.72 3.45 -10.45
CA THR A 112 -3.30 4.79 -10.28
C THR A 112 -3.33 5.57 -11.58
N GLU A 113 -2.26 5.52 -12.39
CA GLU A 113 -2.20 6.18 -13.69
C GLU A 113 -3.20 5.61 -14.69
N ILE A 114 -3.38 4.28 -14.72
CA ILE A 114 -4.38 3.62 -15.54
C ILE A 114 -5.77 4.10 -15.15
N SER A 115 -6.07 4.11 -13.84
CA SER A 115 -7.36 4.56 -13.32
C SER A 115 -7.63 6.03 -13.65
N ARG A 116 -6.62 6.90 -13.51
CA ARG A 116 -6.71 8.32 -13.88
C ARG A 116 -7.00 8.49 -15.37
N LYS A 117 -6.24 7.83 -16.25
CA LYS A 117 -6.45 7.90 -17.71
C LYS A 117 -7.80 7.32 -18.12
N ALA A 118 -8.24 6.22 -17.50
CA ALA A 118 -9.54 5.63 -17.76
C ALA A 118 -10.67 6.61 -17.41
N ASN A 119 -10.55 7.30 -16.26
CA ASN A 119 -11.51 8.32 -15.85
C ASN A 119 -11.51 9.55 -16.78
N GLU A 120 -10.33 10.04 -17.19
CA GLU A 120 -10.20 11.13 -18.16
C GLU A 120 -10.88 10.77 -19.49
N ASN A 121 -10.59 9.59 -20.03
CA ASN A 121 -11.21 9.11 -21.26
C ASN A 121 -12.73 8.92 -21.12
N ALA A 122 -13.21 8.45 -19.96
CA ALA A 122 -14.63 8.29 -19.70
C ALA A 122 -15.36 9.64 -19.73
N ILE A 123 -14.80 10.67 -19.08
CA ILE A 123 -15.33 12.04 -19.09
C ILE A 123 -15.38 12.59 -20.51
N GLU A 124 -14.34 12.37 -21.32
CA GLU A 124 -14.30 12.82 -22.70
C GLU A 124 -15.38 12.13 -23.54
N ILE A 125 -15.50 10.80 -23.43
CA ILE A 125 -16.52 10.02 -24.15
C ILE A 125 -17.92 10.49 -23.78
N GLU A 126 -18.19 10.71 -22.49
CA GLU A 126 -19.48 11.21 -22.01
C GLU A 126 -19.80 12.59 -22.58
N SER A 127 -18.83 13.50 -22.58
CA SER A 127 -18.97 14.83 -23.17
C SER A 127 -19.28 14.78 -24.67
N VAL A 128 -18.54 13.97 -25.42
CA VAL A 128 -18.75 13.78 -26.87
C VAL A 128 -20.10 13.12 -27.14
N ALA A 129 -20.50 12.12 -26.35
CA ALA A 129 -21.78 11.44 -26.47
C ALA A 129 -22.94 12.42 -26.22
N ASN A 130 -22.87 13.24 -25.17
CA ASN A 130 -23.88 14.25 -24.86
C ASN A 130 -23.98 15.31 -25.97
N SER A 131 -22.85 15.79 -26.50
CA SER A 131 -22.85 16.74 -27.62
C SER A 131 -23.48 16.13 -28.88
N ARG A 132 -23.15 14.87 -29.19
CA ARG A 132 -23.73 14.16 -30.34
C ARG A 132 -25.21 13.89 -30.16
N ALA A 133 -25.64 13.48 -28.97
CA ALA A 133 -27.04 13.25 -28.65
C ALA A 133 -27.86 14.53 -28.82
N GLY A 134 -27.37 15.67 -28.31
CA GLY A 134 -28.00 16.98 -28.51
C GLY A 134 -28.20 17.30 -29.99
N LYS A 135 -27.16 17.16 -30.81
CA LYS A 135 -27.26 17.41 -32.26
C LYS A 135 -28.27 16.51 -32.98
N VAL A 136 -28.39 15.24 -32.57
CA VAL A 136 -29.37 14.31 -33.15
C VAL A 136 -30.79 14.74 -32.79
N VAL A 137 -31.02 15.17 -31.56
CA VAL A 137 -32.32 15.70 -31.12
C VAL A 137 -32.65 16.98 -31.89
N ASP A 138 -31.72 17.93 -31.98
CA ASP A 138 -31.93 19.19 -32.69
C ASP A 138 -32.24 18.97 -34.19
N ASP A 139 -31.51 18.06 -34.86
CA ASP A 139 -31.76 17.71 -36.26
C ASP A 139 -33.13 17.02 -36.44
N ALA A 140 -33.49 16.11 -35.52
CA ALA A 140 -34.79 15.46 -35.54
C ALA A 140 -35.93 16.46 -35.34
N GLU A 141 -35.82 17.39 -34.40
CA GLU A 141 -36.81 18.45 -34.17
C GLU A 141 -36.99 19.35 -35.39
N SER A 142 -35.88 19.78 -36.00
CA SER A 142 -35.92 20.59 -37.24
C SER A 142 -36.63 19.86 -38.39
N ARG A 143 -36.32 18.57 -38.59
CA ARG A 143 -36.98 17.74 -39.62
C ARG A 143 -38.46 17.54 -39.33
N VAL A 144 -38.84 17.26 -38.08
CA VAL A 144 -40.24 17.09 -37.69
C VAL A 144 -41.01 18.39 -37.96
N ASN A 145 -40.46 19.54 -37.59
CA ASN A 145 -41.10 20.84 -37.86
C ASN A 145 -41.28 21.09 -39.36
N THR A 146 -40.31 20.70 -40.17
CA THR A 146 -40.39 20.82 -41.63
C THR A 146 -41.48 19.91 -42.20
N ILE A 147 -41.52 18.64 -41.79
CA ILE A 147 -42.55 17.68 -42.23
C ILE A 147 -43.95 18.15 -41.83
N LEU A 148 -44.13 18.64 -40.59
CA LEU A 148 -45.41 19.15 -40.13
C LEU A 148 -45.85 20.38 -40.93
N HIS A 149 -44.90 21.26 -41.27
CA HIS A 149 -45.18 22.42 -42.10
C HIS A 149 -45.64 22.02 -43.51
N ASP A 150 -44.89 21.15 -44.19
CA ASP A 150 -45.18 20.69 -45.55
C ASP A 150 -46.49 19.89 -45.61
N ALA A 151 -46.72 19.05 -44.60
CA ALA A 151 -47.98 18.31 -44.46
C ALA A 151 -49.17 19.27 -44.29
N GLY A 152 -48.99 20.37 -43.53
CA GLY A 152 -49.99 21.41 -43.36
C GLY A 152 -50.34 22.11 -44.68
N ILE A 153 -49.33 22.50 -45.46
CA ILE A 153 -49.53 23.09 -46.79
C ILE A 153 -50.27 22.11 -47.70
N SER A 154 -49.79 20.88 -47.80
CA SER A 154 -50.36 19.84 -48.67
C SER A 154 -51.80 19.46 -48.27
N ALA A 155 -52.14 19.54 -46.98
CA ALA A 155 -53.49 19.30 -46.49
C ALA A 155 -54.43 20.44 -46.90
N GLU A 156 -53.98 21.69 -46.78
CA GLU A 156 -54.76 22.87 -47.17
C GLU A 156 -54.97 22.91 -48.70
N GLU A 157 -53.95 22.62 -49.49
CA GLU A 157 -54.06 22.51 -50.95
C GLU A 157 -55.07 21.43 -51.37
N ARG A 158 -54.99 20.24 -50.75
CA ARG A 158 -55.95 19.15 -51.01
C ARG A 158 -57.38 19.54 -50.63
N ARG A 159 -57.56 20.24 -49.50
CA ARG A 159 -58.89 20.68 -49.06
C ARG A 159 -59.49 21.68 -50.05
N ASN A 160 -58.71 22.69 -50.44
CA ASN A 160 -59.14 23.68 -51.42
C ASN A 160 -59.43 23.05 -52.79
N GLY A 161 -58.61 22.09 -53.25
CA GLY A 161 -58.85 21.34 -54.48
C GLY A 161 -60.13 20.52 -54.43
N ALA A 162 -60.38 19.81 -53.32
CA ALA A 162 -61.60 19.03 -53.12
C ALA A 162 -62.86 19.91 -53.06
N ASP A 163 -62.78 21.06 -52.38
CA ASP A 163 -63.89 22.03 -52.31
C ASP A 163 -64.21 22.62 -53.68
N ASN A 164 -63.19 22.92 -54.49
CA ASN A 164 -63.36 23.39 -55.86
C ASN A 164 -63.99 22.34 -56.76
N TYR A 165 -63.52 21.09 -56.69
CA TYR A 165 -64.10 19.98 -57.44
C TYR A 165 -65.56 19.72 -57.04
N ALA A 166 -65.85 19.71 -55.73
CA ALA A 166 -67.22 19.56 -55.23
C ALA A 166 -68.14 20.66 -55.78
N ARG A 167 -67.65 21.91 -55.84
CA ARG A 167 -68.39 23.03 -56.42
C ARG A 167 -68.68 22.81 -57.91
N GLU A 168 -67.69 22.37 -58.69
CA GLU A 168 -67.85 22.08 -60.12
C GLU A 168 -68.88 20.95 -60.38
N VAL A 169 -68.79 19.86 -59.60
CA VAL A 169 -69.74 18.75 -59.68
C VAL A 169 -71.15 19.21 -59.30
N LEU A 170 -71.30 20.03 -58.26
CA LEU A 170 -72.59 20.57 -57.85
C LEU A 170 -73.20 21.50 -58.90
N PHE A 171 -72.41 22.37 -59.55
CA PHE A 171 -72.88 23.19 -60.67
C PHE A 171 -73.32 22.35 -61.87
N THR A 172 -72.54 21.32 -62.23
CA THR A 172 -72.90 20.41 -63.32
C THR A 172 -74.19 19.65 -63.01
N LEU A 173 -74.38 19.24 -61.75
CA LEU A 173 -75.60 18.59 -61.30
C LEU A 173 -76.80 19.55 -61.34
N GLU A 174 -76.61 20.80 -60.93
CA GLU A 174 -77.63 21.85 -61.00
C GLU A 174 -78.09 22.10 -62.44
N GLU A 175 -77.16 22.26 -63.38
CA GLU A 175 -77.45 22.44 -64.81
C GLU A 175 -78.27 21.26 -65.36
N ARG A 176 -77.85 20.03 -65.04
CA ARG A 176 -78.57 18.83 -65.48
C ARG A 176 -79.97 18.69 -64.87
N ILE A 177 -80.15 19.10 -63.62
CA ILE A 177 -81.47 19.15 -62.99
C ILE A 177 -82.34 20.22 -63.66
N ALA A 178 -81.78 21.39 -63.97
CA ALA A 178 -82.49 22.47 -64.65
C ALA A 178 -82.98 22.02 -66.05
N ASP A 179 -82.11 21.34 -66.82
CA ASP A 179 -82.48 20.77 -68.12
C ASP A 179 -83.59 19.73 -67.99
N THR A 180 -83.47 18.81 -67.04
CA THR A 180 -84.47 17.76 -66.79
C THR A 180 -85.81 18.39 -66.37
N LEU A 181 -85.78 19.39 -65.48
CA LEU A 181 -86.96 20.14 -65.07
C LEU A 181 -87.59 20.90 -66.25
N GLY A 182 -86.78 21.47 -67.13
CA GLY A 182 -87.21 22.11 -68.37
C GLY A 182 -87.93 21.14 -69.30
N GLN A 183 -87.40 19.93 -69.48
CA GLN A 183 -88.05 18.87 -70.25
C GLN A 183 -89.38 18.42 -69.63
N VAL A 184 -89.44 18.26 -68.30
CA VAL A 184 -90.68 17.92 -67.59
C VAL A 184 -91.73 19.02 -67.75
N ARG A 185 -91.35 20.30 -67.57
CA ARG A 185 -92.27 21.44 -67.78
C ARG A 185 -92.78 21.51 -69.21
N GLY A 186 -91.89 21.39 -70.21
CA GLY A 186 -92.29 21.35 -71.61
C GLY A 186 -93.23 20.17 -71.92
N GLY A 187 -93.02 19.01 -71.28
CA GLY A 187 -93.93 17.88 -71.38
C GLY A 187 -95.31 18.14 -70.76
N ILE A 188 -95.37 18.80 -69.60
CA ILE A 188 -96.64 19.24 -68.95
C ILE A 188 -97.36 20.25 -69.84
N ASP A 189 -96.68 21.28 -70.34
CA ASP A 189 -97.27 22.29 -71.23
C ASP A 189 -97.88 21.66 -72.50
N LEU A 190 -97.24 20.60 -73.03
CA LEU A 190 -97.72 19.87 -74.21
C LEU A 190 -98.94 19.00 -73.91
N LEU A 191 -99.10 18.52 -72.68
CA LEU A 191 -100.29 17.82 -72.20
C LEU A 191 -101.43 18.80 -71.90
N ASP A 192 -101.14 19.95 -71.30
CA ASP A 192 -102.12 21.00 -71.01
C ASP A 192 -102.62 21.72 -72.28
N ALA A 193 -101.78 21.79 -73.33
CA ALA A 193 -102.14 22.33 -74.65
C ALA A 193 -102.95 21.37 -75.52
N ARG A 194 -103.18 20.11 -75.11
CA ARG A 194 -104.15 19.24 -75.77
C ARG A 194 -105.56 19.72 -75.43
N PRO A 195 -106.40 20.07 -76.41
CA PRO A 195 -107.82 20.22 -76.15
C PRO A 195 -108.34 18.89 -75.62
N THR A 196 -109.26 18.91 -74.65
CA THR A 196 -110.21 17.82 -74.46
C THR A 196 -110.97 17.67 -75.78
N ALA A 197 -110.40 16.90 -76.72
CA ALA A 197 -111.06 16.51 -77.94
C ALA A 197 -112.10 15.49 -77.52
N ASP A 198 -113.29 16.07 -77.43
CA ASP A 198 -114.59 15.51 -77.19
C ASP A 198 -114.82 14.16 -77.89
N VAL A 199 -115.64 13.38 -77.21
CA VAL A 199 -116.29 12.17 -77.69
C VAL A 199 -117.18 12.55 -78.87
N ALA A 200 -117.02 11.91 -80.03
CA ALA A 200 -118.09 11.82 -81.03
C ALA A 200 -117.82 10.69 -82.04
N ASP A 201 -118.74 9.71 -82.00
CA ASP A 201 -118.99 8.53 -82.86
C ASP A 201 -117.94 7.42 -82.99
#